data_AF-A0A419T7C5-F1
#
_entry.id   AF-A0A419T7C5-F1
#
_cell.length_a   1.000
_cell.length_b   1.000
_cell.length_c   1.000
_cell.angle_alpha   90.00
_cell.angle_beta   90.00
_cell.angle_gamma   90.00
#
_symmetry.space_group_name_H-M   'P 1'
#
loop_
_entity.id
_entity.type
_entity.pdbx_description
1 polymer ?
#
loop_
_entity_poly.entity_id
_entity_poly.type
_entity_poly.pdbx_seq_one_letter_code
_entity_poly.pdbx_strand_id
1 'polypeptide(L)'
;MKIIKNPEERKNEILDAADKLFTQKGFDGTSTNDILEAVGIARGTLYYHFKSKEDIMDSLIDRYSTSLLTRAKEVADNKSIPVYERIVQTVMALNMNHVSGKEIIEHIHKPQNALMHFKAQKAILNGLTPILTEIIKEGIEQGLCTTPYPYEAIEMLVVYTNTVFDGNMIDLTDEDRILRVKAFVFHTERLLGVERGTLSLAHEIFERDDTDES
;
A
#
# COMPACT_ATOMS: atom_id res chain seq x y z
N MET A 1 6.56 35.88 20.76
CA MET A 1 5.19 35.79 20.22
C MET A 1 4.93 34.33 19.88
N LYS A 2 4.00 33.64 20.56
CA LYS A 2 3.68 32.24 20.24
C LYS A 2 2.89 32.24 18.93
N ILE A 3 3.53 31.84 17.83
CA ILE A 3 2.86 31.65 16.54
C ILE A 3 1.87 30.49 16.74
N ILE A 4 0.58 30.78 16.63
CA ILE A 4 -0.47 29.76 16.65
C ILE A 4 -0.37 29.05 15.30
N LYS A 5 0.29 27.89 15.27
CA LYS A 5 0.37 27.04 14.09
C LYS A 5 -1.03 26.53 13.71
N ASN A 6 -1.25 26.32 12.42
CA ASN A 6 -2.50 25.78 11.90
C ASN A 6 -2.77 24.39 12.55
N PRO A 7 -4.02 24.07 12.94
CA PRO A 7 -4.40 22.74 13.42
C PRO A 7 -3.83 21.57 12.59
N GLU A 8 -3.77 21.69 11.26
CA GLU A 8 -3.21 20.64 10.40
C GLU A 8 -1.67 20.53 10.50
N GLU A 9 -0.96 21.66 10.62
CA GLU A 9 0.48 21.65 10.87
C GLU A 9 0.79 20.95 12.19
N ARG A 10 -0.03 21.22 13.22
CA ARG A 10 0.15 20.60 14.53
C ARG A 10 -0.12 19.11 14.50
N LYS A 11 -1.17 18.69 13.79
CA LYS A 11 -1.48 17.28 13.56
C LYS A 11 -0.31 16.56 12.90
N ASN A 12 0.28 17.14 11.86
CA ASN A 12 1.43 16.57 11.15
C ASN A 12 2.68 16.47 12.03
N GLU A 13 2.99 17.49 12.85
CA GLU A 13 4.10 17.42 13.81
C GLU A 13 3.96 16.27 14.80
N ILE A 14 2.74 16.04 15.30
CA ILE A 14 2.45 14.91 16.19
C ILE A 14 2.66 13.58 15.45
N LEU A 15 2.15 13.46 14.23
CA LEU A 15 2.32 12.25 13.42
C LEU A 15 3.79 12.00 13.10
N ASP A 16 4.58 13.02 12.78
CA ASP A 16 6.01 12.89 12.49
C ASP A 16 6.83 12.44 13.72
N ALA A 17 6.49 12.95 14.90
CA ALA A 17 7.11 12.50 16.14
C ALA A 17 6.71 11.07 16.50
N ALA A 18 5.42 10.74 16.36
CA ALA A 18 4.91 9.40 16.61
C ALA A 18 5.54 8.37 15.67
N ASP A 19 5.64 8.69 14.38
CA ASP A 19 6.26 7.86 13.36
C ASP A 19 7.70 7.47 13.72
N LYS A 20 8.51 8.46 14.11
CA LYS A 20 9.89 8.25 14.56
C LYS A 20 9.97 7.39 15.81
N LEU A 21 9.11 7.65 16.80
CA LEU A 21 9.12 6.90 18.06
C LEU A 21 8.67 5.46 17.87
N PHE A 22 7.60 5.23 17.10
CA PHE A 22 7.12 3.89 16.77
C PHE A 22 8.14 3.10 15.96
N THR A 23 8.88 3.75 15.06
CA THR A 23 10.01 3.14 14.35
C THR A 23 11.12 2.71 15.32
N GLN A 24 11.52 3.59 16.23
CA GLN A 24 12.67 3.34 17.12
C GLN A 24 12.39 2.40 18.29
N LYS A 25 11.18 2.46 18.86
CA LYS A 25 10.81 1.75 20.10
C LYS A 25 9.69 0.73 19.91
N GLY A 26 9.13 0.63 18.70
CA GLY A 26 7.90 -0.09 18.44
C GLY A 26 6.66 0.64 18.95
N PHE A 27 5.48 0.17 18.53
CA PHE A 27 4.20 0.71 18.96
C PHE A 27 3.99 0.55 20.47
N ASP A 28 4.21 -0.65 21.01
CA ASP A 28 3.99 -0.95 22.44
C ASP A 28 4.98 -0.21 23.35
N GLY A 29 6.23 -0.02 22.91
CA GLY A 29 7.27 0.70 23.63
C GLY A 29 7.13 2.22 23.62
N THR A 30 6.12 2.77 22.94
CA THR A 30 5.86 4.21 22.84
C THR A 30 4.58 4.57 23.59
N SER A 31 4.63 5.62 24.41
CA SER A 31 3.46 6.22 25.07
C SER A 31 3.05 7.55 24.45
N THR A 32 1.82 7.99 24.71
CA THR A 32 1.38 9.35 24.32
C THR A 32 2.17 10.45 25.02
N ASN A 33 2.73 10.20 26.21
CA ASN A 33 3.61 11.14 26.89
C ASN A 33 4.97 11.26 26.18
N ASP A 34 5.54 10.17 25.66
CA ASP A 34 6.78 10.25 24.86
C ASP A 34 6.57 11.15 23.63
N ILE A 35 5.42 11.02 22.96
CA ILE A 35 5.06 11.82 21.79
C ILE A 35 4.86 13.29 22.19
N LEU A 36 4.16 13.56 23.29
CA LEU A 36 3.97 14.91 23.83
C LEU A 36 5.31 15.61 24.10
N GLU A 37 6.23 14.91 24.76
CA GLU A 37 7.55 15.41 25.12
C GLU A 37 8.41 15.65 23.88
N ALA A 38 8.38 14.73 22.91
CA ALA A 38 9.14 14.86 21.66
C ALA A 38 8.71 16.08 20.82
N VAL A 39 7.40 16.40 20.79
CA VAL A 39 6.88 17.58 20.07
C VAL A 39 6.98 18.85 20.91
N GLY A 40 7.06 18.73 22.24
CA GLY A 40 7.10 19.87 23.17
C GLY A 40 5.74 20.57 23.32
N ILE A 41 4.64 19.81 23.33
CA ILE A 41 3.27 20.34 23.40
C ILE A 41 2.57 19.96 24.71
N ALA A 42 1.53 20.71 25.07
CA ALA A 42 0.73 20.39 26.25
C ALA A 42 -0.15 19.16 26.00
N ARG A 43 -0.44 18.40 27.07
CA ARG A 43 -1.31 17.22 27.01
C ARG A 43 -2.65 17.49 26.31
N GLY A 44 -3.31 18.60 26.65
CA GLY A 44 -4.58 18.99 26.02
C GLY A 44 -4.49 19.23 24.52
N THR A 45 -3.33 19.63 23.99
CA THR A 45 -3.11 19.81 22.56
C THR A 45 -3.07 18.48 21.81
N LEU A 46 -2.40 17.46 22.36
CA LEU A 46 -2.43 16.12 21.75
C LEU A 46 -3.85 15.56 21.73
N TYR A 47 -4.54 15.60 22.89
CA TYR A 47 -5.88 15.04 23.01
C TYR A 47 -6.96 15.81 22.25
N TYR A 48 -6.66 17.04 21.81
CA TYR A 48 -7.50 17.76 20.85
C TYR A 48 -7.44 17.13 19.44
N HIS A 49 -6.28 16.62 19.03
CA HIS A 49 -6.09 16.00 17.72
C HIS A 49 -6.34 14.50 17.71
N PHE A 50 -5.95 13.79 18.77
CA PHE A 50 -5.98 12.34 18.82
C PHE A 50 -6.50 11.83 20.16
N LYS A 51 -7.47 10.93 20.12
CA LYS A 51 -8.11 10.40 21.33
C LYS A 51 -7.26 9.35 22.03
N SER A 52 -6.42 8.64 21.29
CA SER A 52 -5.56 7.57 21.81
C SER A 52 -4.31 7.37 20.96
N LYS A 53 -3.43 6.46 21.40
CA LYS A 53 -2.24 6.07 20.64
C LYS A 53 -2.61 5.33 19.36
N GLU A 54 -3.69 4.55 19.40
CA GLU A 54 -4.27 3.83 18.26
C GLU A 54 -4.83 4.80 17.22
N ASP A 55 -5.46 5.91 17.65
CA ASP A 55 -5.97 6.96 16.75
C ASP A 55 -4.84 7.67 15.99
N ILE A 56 -3.68 7.86 16.65
CA ILE A 56 -2.45 8.35 16.02
C ILE A 56 -1.96 7.35 14.97
N MET A 57 -1.94 6.06 15.30
CA MET A 57 -1.52 5.01 14.38
C MET A 57 -2.46 4.89 13.17
N ASP A 58 -3.77 4.90 13.38
CA ASP A 58 -4.76 4.87 12.31
C ASP A 58 -4.55 6.05 11.35
N SER A 59 -4.31 7.25 11.90
CA SER A 59 -3.99 8.43 11.10
C SER A 59 -2.66 8.33 10.35
N LEU A 60 -1.66 7.61 10.89
CA LEU A 60 -0.42 7.31 10.18
C LEU A 60 -0.66 6.34 9.02
N ILE A 61 -1.43 5.28 9.24
CA ILE A 61 -1.82 4.31 8.20
C ILE A 61 -2.54 5.03 7.07
N ASP A 62 -3.51 5.89 7.39
CA ASP A 62 -4.25 6.68 6.39
C ASP A 62 -3.30 7.61 5.63
N ARG A 63 -2.38 8.30 6.32
CA ARG A 63 -1.38 9.18 5.70
C ARG A 63 -0.49 8.41 4.72
N TYR A 64 -0.03 7.22 5.07
CA TYR A 64 0.80 6.39 4.20
C TYR A 64 0.03 5.84 3.02
N SER A 65 -1.13 5.24 3.28
CA SER A 65 -1.98 4.67 2.24
C SER A 65 -2.38 5.75 1.23
N THR A 66 -2.77 6.94 1.69
CA THR A 66 -3.10 8.08 0.81
C THR A 66 -1.90 8.50 -0.04
N SER A 67 -0.70 8.58 0.54
CA SER A 67 0.51 8.93 -0.20
C SER A 67 0.83 7.91 -1.30
N LEU A 68 0.71 6.62 -1.01
CA LEU A 68 0.97 5.54 -1.98
C LEU A 68 -0.07 5.53 -3.09
N LEU A 69 -1.34 5.62 -2.72
CA LEU A 69 -2.46 5.65 -3.67
C LEU A 69 -2.40 6.89 -4.56
N THR A 70 -1.94 8.03 -4.05
CA THR A 70 -1.75 9.25 -4.85
C THR A 70 -0.71 9.01 -5.94
N ARG A 71 0.45 8.45 -5.59
CA ARG A 71 1.51 8.13 -6.56
C ARG A 71 1.04 7.07 -7.57
N ALA A 72 0.35 6.03 -7.12
CA ALA A 72 -0.23 5.02 -8.00
C ALA A 72 -1.23 5.65 -8.97
N LYS A 73 -2.08 6.56 -8.48
CA LYS A 73 -3.05 7.29 -9.30
C LYS A 73 -2.38 8.21 -10.33
N GLU A 74 -1.32 8.91 -9.97
CA GLU A 74 -0.55 9.74 -10.90
C GLU A 74 0.00 8.93 -12.08
N VAL A 75 0.50 7.73 -11.81
CA VAL A 75 0.94 6.78 -12.85
C VAL A 75 -0.26 6.30 -13.66
N ALA A 76 -1.34 5.88 -13.01
CA ALA A 76 -2.57 5.39 -13.65
C ALA A 76 -3.22 6.40 -14.59
N ASP A 77 -3.16 7.68 -14.24
CA ASP A 77 -3.75 8.78 -15.01
C ASP A 77 -2.82 9.26 -16.17
N ASN A 78 -1.57 8.78 -16.22
CA ASN A 78 -0.61 9.16 -17.28
C ASN A 78 -0.87 8.39 -18.59
N LYS A 79 -1.77 8.93 -19.41
CA LYS A 79 -2.18 8.33 -20.71
C LYS A 79 -1.10 8.31 -21.80
N SER A 80 0.08 8.87 -21.55
CA SER A 80 1.23 8.69 -22.47
C SER A 80 1.85 7.30 -22.38
N ILE A 81 1.56 6.55 -21.30
CA ILE A 81 2.03 5.19 -21.07
C ILE A 81 0.95 4.21 -21.57
N PRO A 82 1.32 3.19 -22.38
CA PRO A 82 0.41 2.13 -22.81
C PRO A 82 -0.30 1.43 -21.63
N VAL A 83 -1.52 0.95 -21.86
CA VAL A 83 -2.41 0.38 -20.83
C VAL A 83 -1.71 -0.66 -19.95
N TYR A 84 -1.08 -1.68 -20.56
CA TYR A 84 -0.43 -2.75 -19.80
C TYR A 84 0.78 -2.27 -19.00
N GLU A 85 1.62 -1.42 -19.58
CA GLU A 85 2.75 -0.81 -18.87
C GLU A 85 2.28 0.04 -17.71
N ARG A 86 1.15 0.75 -17.87
CA ARG A 86 0.58 1.60 -16.83
C ARG A 86 0.02 0.79 -15.67
N ILE A 87 -0.61 -0.37 -15.92
CA ILE A 87 -1.03 -1.31 -14.86
C ILE A 87 0.18 -1.74 -14.04
N VAL A 88 1.23 -2.21 -14.71
CA VAL A 88 2.47 -2.66 -14.08
C VAL A 88 3.11 -1.56 -13.23
N GLN A 89 3.30 -0.38 -13.81
CA GLN A 89 3.91 0.74 -13.09
C GLN A 89 3.03 1.26 -11.95
N THR A 90 1.69 1.18 -12.07
CA THR A 90 0.75 1.54 -10.99
C THR A 90 0.91 0.61 -9.80
N VAL A 91 1.05 -0.70 -10.04
CA VAL A 91 1.31 -1.68 -8.98
C VAL A 91 2.70 -1.48 -8.37
N MET A 92 3.74 -1.30 -9.19
CA MET A 92 5.10 -1.01 -8.72
C MET A 92 5.20 0.31 -7.93
N ALA A 93 4.34 1.29 -8.20
CA ALA A 93 4.30 2.54 -7.45
C ALA A 93 3.88 2.34 -5.99
N LEU A 94 3.26 1.20 -5.67
CA LEU A 94 2.94 0.77 -4.31
C LEU A 94 4.08 0.00 -3.63
N ASN A 95 5.08 -0.50 -4.38
CA ASN A 95 6.21 -1.21 -3.78
C ASN A 95 6.99 -0.25 -2.87
N MET A 96 6.98 -0.61 -1.59
CA MET A 96 7.46 0.21 -0.47
C MET A 96 8.99 0.30 -0.39
N ASN A 97 9.71 -0.62 -1.03
CA ASN A 97 11.17 -0.65 -1.09
C ASN A 97 11.76 0.64 -1.70
N HIS A 98 10.95 1.43 -2.41
CA HIS A 98 11.33 2.73 -2.96
C HIS A 98 10.92 3.95 -2.11
N VAL A 99 10.24 3.76 -0.97
CA VAL A 99 9.87 4.86 -0.07
C VAL A 99 10.97 5.05 0.97
N SER A 100 11.97 5.84 0.61
CA SER A 100 13.04 6.23 1.51
C SER A 100 12.48 6.88 2.78
N GLY A 101 12.78 6.30 3.96
CA GLY A 101 12.59 6.94 5.27
C GLY A 101 11.35 6.56 6.11
N LYS A 102 10.70 5.40 5.91
CA LYS A 102 9.50 5.00 6.68
C LYS A 102 9.52 3.54 7.17
N GLU A 103 10.44 3.24 8.10
CA GLU A 103 10.64 1.93 8.77
C GLU A 103 9.46 1.49 9.69
N ILE A 104 8.50 2.38 9.97
CA ILE A 104 7.32 2.00 10.76
C ILE A 104 6.46 0.92 10.09
N ILE A 105 6.52 0.83 8.76
CA ILE A 105 5.71 -0.11 8.00
C ILE A 105 6.16 -1.54 8.30
N GLU A 106 7.46 -1.79 8.43
CA GLU A 106 7.97 -3.10 8.91
C GLU A 106 7.43 -3.45 10.30
N HIS A 107 7.22 -2.44 11.15
CA HIS A 107 6.65 -2.63 12.48
C HIS A 107 5.15 -2.92 12.42
N ILE A 108 4.41 -2.31 11.50
CA ILE A 108 2.98 -2.55 11.28
C ILE A 108 2.73 -3.99 10.81
N HIS A 109 3.66 -4.58 10.04
CA HIS A 109 3.55 -5.95 9.51
C HIS A 109 3.94 -7.04 10.53
N LYS A 110 4.33 -6.68 11.76
CA LYS A 110 4.62 -7.67 12.81
C LYS A 110 3.35 -8.37 13.30
N PRO A 111 3.38 -9.68 13.64
CA PRO A 111 2.21 -10.43 14.08
C PRO A 111 1.46 -9.81 15.27
N GLN A 112 2.18 -9.20 16.22
CA GLN A 112 1.58 -8.49 17.35
C GLN A 112 0.74 -7.25 16.94
N ASN A 113 0.92 -6.75 15.73
CA ASN A 113 0.22 -5.59 15.16
C ASN A 113 -0.80 -6.00 14.07
N ALA A 114 -1.28 -7.25 14.09
CA ALA A 114 -2.18 -7.80 13.06
C ALA A 114 -3.40 -6.91 12.72
N LEU A 115 -3.96 -6.19 13.71
CA LEU A 115 -5.07 -5.26 13.44
C LEU A 115 -4.63 -4.06 12.57
N MET A 116 -3.42 -3.56 12.77
CA MET A 116 -2.87 -2.45 11.99
C MET A 116 -2.53 -2.90 10.58
N HIS A 117 -1.94 -4.08 10.45
CA HIS A 117 -1.70 -4.73 9.16
C HIS A 117 -2.99 -4.89 8.37
N PHE A 118 -4.04 -5.45 8.99
CA PHE A 118 -5.36 -5.57 8.37
C PHE A 118 -5.92 -4.21 7.92
N LYS A 119 -5.79 -3.16 8.74
CA LYS A 119 -6.24 -1.81 8.38
C LYS A 119 -5.47 -1.24 7.19
N ALA A 120 -4.14 -1.40 7.16
CA ALA A 120 -3.30 -0.96 6.05
C ALA A 120 -3.64 -1.70 4.75
N GLN A 121 -3.73 -3.03 4.80
CA GLN A 121 -4.15 -3.85 3.66
C GLN A 121 -5.53 -3.46 3.14
N LYS A 122 -6.49 -3.22 4.04
CA LYS A 122 -7.84 -2.78 3.68
C LYS A 122 -7.83 -1.39 3.02
N ALA A 123 -7.03 -0.46 3.52
CA ALA A 123 -6.90 0.87 2.93
C ALA A 123 -6.34 0.81 1.51
N ILE A 124 -5.29 0.00 1.30
CA ILE A 124 -4.70 -0.21 -0.03
C ILE A 124 -5.69 -0.91 -0.97
N LEU A 125 -6.36 -1.99 -0.54
CA LEU A 125 -7.33 -2.70 -1.36
C LEU A 125 -8.46 -1.77 -1.82
N ASN A 126 -9.07 -1.03 -0.90
CA ASN A 126 -10.17 -0.13 -1.21
C ASN A 126 -9.75 1.03 -2.13
N GLY A 127 -8.50 1.47 -2.05
CA GLY A 127 -7.99 2.56 -2.88
C GLY A 127 -7.49 2.10 -4.26
N LEU A 128 -6.79 0.96 -4.32
CA LEU A 128 -6.15 0.47 -5.53
C LEU A 128 -7.16 -0.12 -6.52
N THR A 129 -8.16 -0.85 -6.03
CA THR A 129 -9.14 -1.53 -6.89
C THR A 129 -9.84 -0.55 -7.84
N PRO A 130 -10.38 0.61 -7.40
CA PRO A 130 -10.90 1.62 -8.30
C PRO A 130 -9.87 2.15 -9.31
N ILE A 131 -8.62 2.39 -8.90
CA ILE A 131 -7.57 2.93 -9.78
C ILE A 131 -7.31 1.96 -10.95
N LEU A 132 -7.06 0.70 -10.66
CA LEU A 132 -6.81 -0.32 -11.69
C LEU A 132 -8.05 -0.60 -12.54
N THR A 133 -9.25 -0.55 -11.94
CA THR A 133 -10.52 -0.73 -12.67
C THR A 133 -10.66 0.29 -13.80
N GLU A 134 -10.32 1.55 -13.57
CA GLU A 134 -10.40 2.59 -14.61
C GLU A 134 -9.40 2.33 -15.75
N ILE A 135 -8.19 1.83 -15.45
CA ILE A 135 -7.24 1.43 -16.50
C ILE A 135 -7.78 0.25 -17.31
N ILE A 136 -8.40 -0.75 -16.67
CA ILE A 136 -9.01 -1.89 -17.36
C ILE A 136 -10.18 -1.46 -18.25
N LYS A 137 -11.03 -0.54 -17.79
CA LYS A 137 -12.11 0.02 -18.61
C LYS A 137 -11.56 0.70 -19.87
N GLU A 138 -10.48 1.46 -19.75
CA GLU A 138 -9.79 2.02 -20.93
C GLU A 138 -9.26 0.91 -21.85
N GLY A 139 -8.68 -0.15 -21.28
CA GLY A 139 -8.28 -1.33 -22.06
C GLY A 139 -9.43 -2.01 -22.80
N ILE A 140 -10.63 -2.07 -22.19
CA ILE A 140 -11.85 -2.59 -22.82
C ILE A 140 -12.28 -1.70 -23.99
N GLU A 141 -12.28 -0.38 -23.82
CA GLU A 141 -12.59 0.58 -24.89
C GLU A 141 -11.63 0.47 -26.08
N GLN A 142 -10.36 0.11 -25.83
CA GLN A 142 -9.34 -0.13 -26.84
C GLN A 142 -9.37 -1.55 -27.43
N GLY A 143 -10.23 -2.44 -26.94
CA GLY A 143 -10.30 -3.84 -27.37
C GLY A 143 -9.14 -4.72 -26.88
N LEU A 144 -8.38 -4.27 -25.88
CA LEU A 144 -7.25 -4.97 -25.27
C LEU A 144 -7.70 -6.00 -24.21
N CYS A 145 -8.85 -5.76 -23.58
CA CYS A 145 -9.47 -6.62 -22.57
C CYS A 145 -10.95 -6.80 -22.93
N THR A 146 -11.56 -7.91 -22.52
CA THR A 146 -12.95 -8.23 -22.87
C THR A 146 -13.81 -8.65 -21.68
N THR A 147 -13.27 -8.57 -20.47
CA THR A 147 -14.01 -8.95 -19.26
C THR A 147 -15.29 -8.12 -19.07
N PRO A 148 -16.45 -8.76 -18.83
CA PRO A 148 -17.68 -8.05 -18.52
C PRO A 148 -17.74 -7.55 -17.07
N TYR A 149 -16.79 -7.94 -16.22
CA TYR A 149 -16.76 -7.64 -14.78
C TYR A 149 -15.42 -7.03 -14.36
N PRO A 150 -15.07 -5.81 -14.85
CA PRO A 150 -13.74 -5.25 -14.65
C PRO A 150 -13.41 -4.98 -13.18
N TYR A 151 -14.37 -4.51 -12.40
CA TYR A 151 -14.15 -4.21 -10.99
C TYR A 151 -13.92 -5.49 -10.18
N GLU A 152 -14.80 -6.47 -10.33
CA GLU A 152 -14.73 -7.76 -9.64
C GLU A 152 -13.48 -8.54 -10.04
N ALA A 153 -13.10 -8.47 -11.32
CA ALA A 153 -11.86 -9.06 -11.80
C ALA A 153 -10.64 -8.45 -11.08
N ILE A 154 -10.54 -7.12 -11.05
CA ILE A 154 -9.44 -6.42 -10.35
C ILE A 154 -9.47 -6.72 -8.86
N GLU A 155 -10.64 -6.69 -8.22
CA GLU A 155 -10.78 -6.98 -6.79
C GLU A 155 -10.25 -8.38 -6.44
N MET A 156 -10.61 -9.41 -7.22
CA MET A 156 -10.10 -10.76 -7.03
C MET A 156 -8.56 -10.82 -7.16
N LEU A 157 -8.00 -10.13 -8.16
CA LEU A 157 -6.55 -10.09 -8.38
C LEU A 157 -5.84 -9.41 -7.22
N VAL A 158 -6.31 -8.23 -6.79
CA VAL A 158 -5.72 -7.44 -5.69
C VAL A 158 -5.81 -8.21 -4.37
N VAL A 159 -6.95 -8.84 -4.06
CA VAL A 159 -7.11 -9.68 -2.86
C VAL A 159 -6.13 -10.84 -2.87
N TYR A 160 -6.04 -11.56 -3.99
CA TYR A 160 -5.13 -12.69 -4.13
C TYR A 160 -3.67 -12.25 -3.94
N THR A 161 -3.24 -11.18 -4.61
CA THR A 161 -1.85 -10.71 -4.49
C THR A 161 -1.51 -10.25 -3.08
N ASN A 162 -2.41 -9.48 -2.45
CA ASN A 162 -2.21 -8.95 -1.10
C ASN A 162 -2.18 -10.06 -0.04
N THR A 163 -2.90 -11.17 -0.25
CA THR A 163 -3.01 -12.24 0.75
C THR A 163 -1.93 -13.31 0.57
N VAL A 164 -1.69 -13.71 -0.68
CA VAL A 164 -0.85 -14.88 -1.00
C VAL A 164 0.62 -14.51 -1.14
N PHE A 165 0.93 -13.33 -1.68
CA PHE A 165 2.33 -12.91 -1.89
C PHE A 165 2.93 -12.11 -0.73
N ASP A 166 2.13 -11.63 0.24
CA ASP A 166 2.60 -10.91 1.44
C ASP A 166 3.20 -11.84 2.52
N GLY A 167 3.51 -13.10 2.18
CA GLY A 167 4.29 -14.06 2.99
C GLY A 167 3.68 -14.55 4.31
N ASN A 168 2.64 -13.89 4.83
CA ASN A 168 2.17 -14.10 6.20
C ASN A 168 1.02 -15.10 6.34
N MET A 169 0.31 -15.40 5.24
CA MET A 169 -0.91 -16.22 5.30
C MET A 169 -0.71 -17.65 4.79
N ILE A 170 0.29 -17.86 3.92
CA ILE A 170 0.64 -19.16 3.37
C ILE A 170 2.17 -19.26 3.38
N ASP A 171 2.70 -20.29 4.04
CA ASP A 171 4.12 -20.61 3.97
C ASP A 171 4.44 -21.13 2.55
N LEU A 172 5.25 -20.40 1.80
CA LEU A 172 5.61 -20.73 0.42
C LEU A 172 7.11 -20.99 0.33
N THR A 173 7.48 -22.08 -0.34
CA THR A 173 8.84 -22.24 -0.85
C THR A 173 9.06 -21.33 -2.07
N ASP A 174 10.31 -21.08 -2.45
CA ASP A 174 10.61 -20.30 -3.66
C ASP A 174 10.01 -20.95 -4.91
N GLU A 175 10.07 -22.28 -5.01
CA GLU A 175 9.45 -23.05 -6.10
C GLU A 175 7.92 -22.86 -6.14
N ASP A 176 7.28 -22.90 -4.97
CA ASP A 176 5.84 -22.65 -4.79
C ASP A 176 5.44 -21.24 -5.22
N ARG A 177 6.28 -20.24 -4.92
CA ARG A 177 6.05 -18.84 -5.29
C ARG A 177 6.18 -18.65 -6.80
N ILE A 178 7.23 -19.19 -7.43
CA ILE A 178 7.42 -19.13 -8.89
C ILE A 178 6.22 -19.75 -9.61
N LEU A 179 5.75 -20.93 -9.17
CA LEU A 179 4.61 -21.59 -9.77
C LEU A 179 3.33 -20.76 -9.63
N ARG A 180 3.10 -20.15 -8.45
CA ARG A 180 1.94 -19.28 -8.21
C ARG A 180 1.97 -18.02 -9.05
N VAL A 181 3.12 -17.37 -9.22
CA VAL A 181 3.26 -16.22 -10.12
C VAL A 181 2.90 -16.60 -11.56
N LYS A 182 3.39 -17.75 -12.05
CA LYS A 182 3.04 -18.27 -13.38
C LYS A 182 1.54 -18.52 -13.53
N ALA A 183 0.93 -19.17 -12.54
CA ALA A 183 -0.51 -19.41 -12.52
C ALA A 183 -1.31 -18.11 -12.45
N PHE A 184 -0.88 -17.16 -11.62
CA PHE A 184 -1.52 -15.85 -11.44
C PHE A 184 -1.60 -15.08 -12.76
N VAL A 185 -0.50 -14.98 -13.51
CA VAL A 185 -0.49 -14.33 -14.83
C VAL A 185 -1.43 -15.05 -15.81
N PHE A 186 -1.34 -16.38 -15.89
CA PHE A 186 -2.22 -17.18 -16.76
C PHE A 186 -3.71 -17.02 -16.44
N HIS A 187 -4.07 -16.91 -15.16
CA HIS A 187 -5.44 -16.69 -14.71
C HIS A 187 -5.89 -15.24 -14.92
N THR A 188 -4.98 -14.27 -14.75
CA THR A 188 -5.24 -12.85 -15.03
C THR A 188 -5.63 -12.64 -16.48
N GLU A 189 -4.89 -13.21 -17.43
CA GLU A 189 -5.21 -13.11 -18.87
C GLU A 189 -6.62 -13.60 -19.17
N ARG A 190 -7.05 -14.72 -18.55
CA ARG A 190 -8.41 -15.26 -18.73
C ARG A 190 -9.47 -14.40 -18.07
N LEU A 191 -9.21 -13.95 -16.85
CA LEU A 191 -10.15 -13.16 -16.07
C LEU A 191 -10.43 -11.81 -16.73
N LEU A 192 -9.40 -11.20 -17.32
CA LEU A 192 -9.50 -9.93 -18.04
C LEU A 192 -9.89 -10.11 -19.52
N GLY A 193 -9.82 -11.33 -20.05
CA GLY A 193 -10.11 -11.64 -21.45
C GLY A 193 -9.08 -11.01 -22.40
N VAL A 194 -7.81 -11.10 -22.02
CA VAL A 194 -6.63 -10.63 -22.77
C VAL A 194 -6.08 -11.79 -23.61
N GLU A 195 -5.43 -11.48 -24.74
CA GLU A 195 -4.76 -12.50 -25.55
C GLU A 195 -3.68 -13.24 -24.75
N ARG A 196 -3.63 -14.57 -24.91
CA ARG A 196 -2.71 -15.42 -24.16
C ARG A 196 -1.25 -15.05 -24.44
N GLY A 197 -0.46 -14.87 -23.39
CA GLY A 197 0.96 -14.53 -23.46
C GLY A 197 1.24 -13.02 -23.44
N THR A 198 0.21 -12.17 -23.52
CA THR A 198 0.37 -10.71 -23.45
C THR A 198 0.99 -10.26 -22.15
N LEU A 199 0.70 -10.94 -21.04
CA LEU A 199 1.18 -10.57 -19.71
C LEU A 199 2.39 -11.39 -19.25
N SER A 200 3.00 -12.18 -20.15
CA SER A 200 4.15 -13.03 -19.80
C SER A 200 5.39 -12.25 -19.30
N LEU A 201 5.58 -11.01 -19.74
CA LEU A 201 6.65 -10.13 -19.22
C LEU A 201 6.41 -9.66 -17.78
N ALA A 202 5.18 -9.80 -17.26
CA ALA A 202 4.86 -9.44 -15.88
C ALA A 202 5.56 -10.33 -14.85
N HIS A 203 6.13 -11.48 -15.25
CA HIS A 203 6.93 -12.34 -14.37
C HIS A 203 8.17 -11.62 -13.80
N GLU A 204 8.82 -10.75 -14.60
CA GLU A 204 10.01 -10.02 -14.18
C GLU A 204 9.74 -9.04 -13.02
N ILE A 205 8.48 -8.64 -12.85
CA ILE A 205 8.04 -7.74 -11.78
C ILE A 205 8.12 -8.45 -10.43
N PHE A 206 7.69 -9.71 -10.39
CA PHE A 206 7.68 -10.52 -9.17
C PHE A 206 9.06 -11.11 -8.84
N GLU A 207 9.97 -11.20 -9.82
CA GLU A 207 11.35 -11.68 -9.64
C GLU A 207 12.31 -10.60 -9.13
N ARG A 208 12.05 -9.30 -9.40
CA ARG A 208 12.93 -8.19 -8.99
C ARG A 208 12.86 -7.83 -7.51
N ASP A 209 11.75 -8.14 -6.83
CA ASP A 209 11.61 -7.86 -5.40
C ASP A 209 12.56 -8.74 -4.53
N ASP A 210 13.14 -9.82 -5.07
CA ASP A 210 14.04 -10.73 -4.32
C ASP A 210 15.52 -10.32 -4.37
N THR A 211 15.94 -9.52 -5.35
CA THR A 211 17.37 -9.22 -5.54
C THR A 211 17.91 -8.09 -4.65
N ASP A 212 17.03 -7.37 -3.93
CA ASP A 212 17.41 -6.30 -3.00
C ASP A 212 17.45 -6.77 -1.53
N GLU A 213 17.17 -8.05 -1.24
CA GLU A 213 17.26 -8.66 0.11
C GLU A 213 18.52 -9.51 0.35
N SER A 214 19.53 -9.44 -0.53
CA SER A 214 20.82 -10.17 -0.38
C SER A 214 21.99 -9.28 0.03
#